data_AF-A0A2D9M4T8-F1
#
_entry.id   AF-A0A2D9M4T8-F1
#
_cell.length_a   1.000
_cell.length_b   1.000
_cell.length_c   1.000
_cell.angle_alpha   90.00
_cell.angle_beta   90.00
_cell.angle_gamma   90.00
#
_symmetry.space_group_name_H-M   'P 1'
#
loop_
_entity.id
_entity.type
_entity.pdbx_description
1 polymer ?
#
loop_
_entity_poly.entity_id
_entity_poly.type
_entity_poly.pdbx_seq_one_letter_code
_entity_poly.pdbx_strand_id
1 'polypeptide(L)' 'MYDLLDIACAAMAALELDKISEKEHAFKHVMNRVYGYMTPPARAEYQEWVERKGWKQKEKIVLP' A
#
# COMPACT_ATOMS: atom_id res chain seq x y z
N MET A 1 -17.01 2.76 -10.04
CA MET A 1 -16.92 1.73 -11.10
C MET A 1 -15.55 1.76 -11.81
N TYR A 2 -14.82 2.90 -11.81
CA TYR A 2 -13.47 2.99 -12.38
C TYR A 2 -12.33 2.50 -11.47
N ASP A 3 -12.50 2.50 -10.15
CA ASP A 3 -11.37 2.21 -9.26
C ASP A 3 -10.97 0.72 -9.25
N LEU A 4 -11.90 -0.20 -9.44
CA LEU A 4 -11.58 -1.62 -9.59
C LEU A 4 -10.80 -1.88 -10.89
N LEU A 5 -11.20 -1.19 -11.98
CA LEU A 5 -10.52 -1.27 -13.25
C LEU A 5 -9.11 -0.64 -13.17
N ASP A 6 -8.99 0.51 -12.49
CA ASP A 6 -7.70 1.18 -12.23
C ASP A 6 -6.74 0.28 -11.45
N ILE A 7 -7.23 -0.35 -10.38
CA ILE A 7 -6.45 -1.33 -9.60
C ILE A 7 -6.01 -2.51 -10.47
N ALA A 8 -6.91 -3.06 -11.29
CA ALA A 8 -6.61 -4.18 -12.17
C ALA A 8 -5.56 -3.79 -13.24
N CYS A 9 -5.69 -2.63 -13.85
CA CYS A 9 -4.73 -2.11 -14.84
C CYS A 9 -3.36 -1.87 -14.21
N ALA A 10 -3.30 -1.26 -13.02
CA ALA A 10 -2.04 -1.02 -12.31
C ALA A 10 -1.37 -2.33 -11.88
N ALA A 11 -2.15 -3.34 -11.46
CA ALA A 11 -1.63 -4.66 -11.13
C ALA A 11 -1.10 -5.41 -12.36
N MET A 12 -1.81 -5.33 -13.49
CA MET A 12 -1.36 -5.92 -14.75
C MET A 12 -0.09 -5.25 -15.27
N ALA A 13 -0.02 -3.92 -15.23
CA ALA A 13 1.20 -3.18 -15.57
C ALA A 13 2.39 -3.62 -14.69
N ALA A 14 2.17 -3.87 -13.39
CA ALA A 14 3.22 -4.37 -12.50
C ALA A 14 3.79 -5.73 -12.92
N LEU A 15 3.01 -6.59 -13.59
CA LEU A 15 3.46 -7.89 -14.09
C LEU A 15 4.35 -7.75 -15.33
N GLU A 16 4.04 -6.77 -16.19
CA GLU A 16 4.72 -6.55 -17.47
C GLU A 16 6.05 -5.79 -17.34
N LEU A 17 6.27 -5.08 -16.22
CA LEU A 17 7.52 -4.34 -16.00
C LEU A 17 8.69 -5.31 -15.78
N ASP A 18 9.90 -4.91 -16.15
CA ASP A 18 11.11 -5.73 -15.94
C ASP A 18 11.86 -5.33 -14.66
N LYS A 19 11.87 -4.04 -14.31
CA LYS A 19 12.63 -3.55 -13.16
C LYS A 19 11.83 -3.67 -11.87
N ILE A 20 12.46 -4.24 -10.85
CA ILE A 20 11.85 -4.42 -9.52
C ILE A 20 11.37 -3.08 -8.94
N SER A 21 12.13 -1.99 -9.09
CA SER A 21 11.74 -0.68 -8.59
C SER A 21 10.45 -0.13 -9.23
N GLU A 22 10.22 -0.44 -10.50
CA GLU A 22 9.02 -0.02 -11.23
C GLU A 22 7.81 -0.89 -10.81
N LYS A 23 8.03 -2.19 -10.59
CA LYS A 23 7.02 -3.09 -9.99
C LYS A 23 6.58 -2.63 -8.61
N GLU A 24 7.54 -2.30 -7.75
CA GLU A 24 7.26 -1.80 -6.39
C GLU A 24 6.45 -0.50 -6.42
N HIS A 25 6.74 0.39 -7.36
CA HIS A 25 5.99 1.63 -7.53
C HIS A 25 4.54 1.34 -7.95
N ALA A 26 4.32 0.47 -8.93
CA ALA A 26 2.98 0.06 -9.36
C ALA A 26 2.20 -0.64 -8.23
N PHE A 27 2.85 -1.54 -7.48
CA PHE A 27 2.24 -2.20 -6.33
C PHE A 27 1.90 -1.24 -5.19
N LYS A 28 2.75 -0.23 -4.92
CA LYS A 28 2.42 0.83 -3.94
C LYS A 28 1.16 1.60 -4.34
N HIS A 29 1.00 1.90 -5.62
CA HIS A 29 -0.20 2.55 -6.12
C HIS A 29 -1.46 1.69 -5.87
N VAL A 30 -1.41 0.40 -6.24
CA VAL A 30 -2.49 -0.56 -5.99
C VAL A 30 -2.84 -0.63 -4.50
N MET A 31 -1.83 -0.81 -3.64
CA MET A 31 -2.03 -0.92 -2.20
C MET A 31 -2.67 0.33 -1.60
N ASN A 32 -2.28 1.53 -2.04
CA ASN A 32 -2.88 2.78 -1.57
C ASN A 32 -4.36 2.89 -1.94
N ARG A 33 -4.71 2.49 -3.17
CA ARG A 33 -6.12 2.46 -3.61
C ARG A 33 -6.93 1.48 -2.77
N VAL A 34 -6.46 0.24 -2.63
CA VAL A 34 -7.13 -0.82 -1.85
C VAL A 34 -7.31 -0.38 -0.40
N TYR A 35 -6.28 0.23 0.21
CA TYR A 35 -6.35 0.73 1.59
C TYR A 35 -7.48 1.74 1.80
N GLY A 36 -7.79 2.56 0.80
CA GLY A 36 -8.91 3.51 0.84
C GLY A 36 -10.29 2.84 0.92
N TYR A 37 -10.44 1.62 0.38
CA TYR A 37 -11.69 0.85 0.41
C TYR A 37 -11.82 -0.09 1.59
N MET A 38 -10.75 -0.29 2.37
CA MET A 38 -10.79 -1.18 3.52
C MET A 38 -11.73 -0.66 4.62
N THR A 39 -12.47 -1.58 5.24
CA THR A 39 -13.26 -1.26 6.42
C THR A 39 -12.35 -0.80 7.56
N PRO A 40 -12.84 0.01 8.53
CA PRO A 40 -12.05 0.44 9.67
C PRO A 40 -11.37 -0.73 10.44
N PRO A 41 -12.05 -1.87 10.70
CA PRO A 41 -11.40 -3.03 11.33
C PRO A 41 -10.25 -3.62 10.50
N ALA A 42 -10.45 -3.78 9.19
CA ALA A 42 -9.41 -4.34 8.31
C ALA A 42 -8.20 -3.40 8.22
N ARG A 43 -8.41 -2.07 8.25
CA ARG A 43 -7.31 -1.10 8.31
C ARG A 43 -6.55 -1.17 9.62
N ALA A 44 -7.21 -1.41 10.75
CA ALA A 44 -6.57 -1.57 12.04
C ALA A 44 -5.68 -2.82 12.06
N GLU A 45 -6.18 -3.96 11.56
CA GLU A 45 -5.40 -5.19 11.44
C GLU A 45 -4.18 -5.01 10.52
N TYR A 46 -4.35 -4.31 9.39
CA TYR A 46 -3.23 -3.96 8.52
C TYR A 46 -2.19 -3.08 9.23
N GLN A 47 -2.62 -2.07 10.00
CA GLN A 47 -1.71 -1.22 10.75
C GLN A 47 -0.95 -2.00 11.83
N GLU A 48 -1.63 -2.88 12.57
CA GLU A 48 -1.00 -3.76 13.56
C GLU A 48 0.04 -4.69 12.89
N TRP A 49 -0.26 -5.22 11.71
CA TRP A 49 0.70 -5.99 10.93
C TRP A 49 1.92 -5.17 10.49
N VAL A 50 1.72 -3.94 9.98
CA VAL A 50 2.81 -3.01 9.63
C VAL A 50 3.69 -2.67 10.84
N GLU A 51 3.07 -2.46 12.00
CA GLU A 51 3.77 -2.20 13.27
C GLU A 51 4.61 -3.40 13.72
N ARG A 52 4.06 -4.63 13.65
CA ARG A 52 4.82 -5.86 13.93
C ARG A 52 6.01 -6.08 13.02
N LYS A 53 5.93 -5.63 11.76
CA LYS A 53 7.03 -5.70 10.80
C LYS A 53 8.10 -4.61 11.04
N GLY A 54 7.85 -3.65 11.93
CA GLY A 54 8.80 -2.58 12.24
C GLY A 54 8.97 -1.58 11.08
N TRP A 55 8.02 -1.53 10.14
CA TRP A 55 8.12 -0.70 8.94
C TRP A 55 7.79 0.77 9.20
N LYS A 56 7.12 1.08 10.31
CA LYS A 56 7.04 2.45 10.83
C LYS A 56 8.30 2.73 11.64
N GLN A 57 9.19 3.57 11.12
CA GLN A 57 10.12 4.31 11.97
C GLN A 57 9.25 5.16 12.91
N LYS A 58 9.29 4.86 14.22
CA LYS A 58 8.69 5.76 15.21
C LYS A 58 9.48 7.07 15.15
N GLU A 59 8.97 8.07 14.45
CA GLU A 59 9.45 9.43 14.63
C GLU A 59 9.25 9.77 16.10
N LYS A 60 10.34 9.86 16.86
CA LYS A 60 10.31 10.45 18.19
C LYS A 60 10.03 11.92 17.97
N ILE A 61 8.76 12.31 18.11
CA ILE A 61 8.40 13.71 18.28
C ILE A 61 9.00 14.12 19.63
N VAL A 62 10.17 14.75 19.61
CA VAL A 62 10.73 15.45 20.76
C VAL A 62 10.03 16.80 20.80
N LEU A 63 9.02 16.94 21.65
CA LEU A 63 8.47 18.25 21.97
C LEU A 63 9.52 19.01 22.80
N PRO A 64 9.80 20.29 22.47
CA PRO A 64 10.67 21.14 23.29
C PRO A 64 10.08 21.43 24.67
#